data_AF-A0A6D2HNF1-F1
#
_entry.id   AF-A0A6D2HNF1-F1
#
_cell.length_a   1.000
_cell.length_b   1.000
_cell.length_c   1.000
_cell.angle_alpha   90.00
_cell.angle_beta   90.00
_cell.angle_gamma   90.00
#
_symmetry.space_group_name_H-M   'P 1'
#
loop_
_entity.id
_entity.type
_entity.pdbx_description
1 polymer ?
#
loop_
_entity_poly.entity_id
_entity_poly.type
_entity_poly.pdbx_seq_one_letter_code
_entity_poly.pdbx_strand_id
1 'polypeptide(L)' 'MNLTLTLMADRLLSESQLLSDFMSGDIPLNTFVKVAGKVSVLNIFKFKVQSSSSCDLNISVSNRNVTSQHCFCSS' A
#
# COMPACT_ATOMS: atom_id res chain seq x y z
N MET A 1 -11.47 5.61 3.47
CA MET A 1 -10.83 4.29 3.71
C MET A 1 -10.28 4.34 5.12
N ASN A 2 -10.64 3.42 6.01
CA ASN A 2 -10.09 3.41 7.37
C ASN A 2 -8.78 2.61 7.34
N LEU A 3 -7.66 3.29 7.59
CA LEU A 3 -6.33 2.67 7.61
C LEU A 3 -5.82 2.66 9.05
N THR A 4 -5.29 1.53 9.48
CA THR A 4 -4.67 1.37 10.79
C THR A 4 -3.25 0.89 10.59
N LEU A 5 -2.29 1.68 11.05
CA LEU A 5 -0.88 1.30 11.05
C LEU A 5 -0.47 0.93 12.47
N THR A 6 0.12 -0.25 12.61
CA THR A 6 0.66 -0.75 13.88
C THR A 6 2.18 -0.80 13.75
N LEU A 7 2.87 0.00 14.57
CA LEU A 7 4.33 0.09 14.59
C LEU A 7 4.86 -0.62 15.83
N MET A 8 5.87 -1.48 15.63
CA MET A 8 6.60 -2.12 16.73
C MET A 8 7.82 -1.27 17.08
N ALA A 9 7.83 -0.64 18.25
CA ALA A 9 8.88 0.30 18.66
C ALA A 9 10.29 -0.34 18.62
N ASP A 10 10.43 -1.59 19.06
CA ASP A 10 11.71 -2.31 19.08
C ASP A 10 12.31 -2.51 17.68
N ARG A 11 11.46 -2.84 16.70
CA ARG A 11 11.87 -2.98 15.30
C ARG A 11 12.10 -1.63 14.63
N LEU A 12 11.33 -0.62 15.01
CA LEU A 12 11.50 0.74 14.51
C LEU A 12 12.85 1.33 14.95
N LEU A 13 13.28 1.06 16.18
CA LEU A 13 14.61 1.47 16.68
C LEU A 13 15.75 0.68 16.04
N SER A 14 15.50 -0.57 15.65
CA SER A 14 16.48 -1.41 14.97
C SER A 14 16.72 -0.99 13.51
N GLU A 15 15.74 -0.34 12.89
CA GLU A 15 15.79 0.04 11.47
C GLU A 15 15.92 1.55 11.29
N SER A 16 17.14 2.00 11.03
CA SER A 16 17.52 3.42 11.02
C SER A 16 16.75 4.26 10.00
N GLN A 17 16.41 3.69 8.84
CA GLN A 17 15.61 4.37 7.80
C GLN A 17 14.17 4.63 8.27
N LEU A 18 13.52 3.64 8.88
CA LEU A 18 12.16 3.83 9.40
C LEU A 18 12.14 4.79 10.59
N LEU A 19 13.17 4.75 11.43
CA LEU A 19 13.34 5.71 12.51
C LEU A 19 13.54 7.14 11.98
N SER A 20 14.37 7.33 10.95
CA SER A 20 14.57 8.66 10.35
C SER A 20 13.31 9.19 9.70
N ASP A 21 12.53 8.35 9.04
CA ASP A 21 11.26 8.73 8.40
C ASP A 21 10.21 9.08 9.46
N PHE A 22 10.13 8.28 10.54
CA PHE A 22 9.28 8.57 11.69
C PHE A 22 9.65 9.90 12.37
N MET A 23 10.95 10.15 12.58
CA MET A 23 11.45 11.38 13.19
C MET A 23 11.30 12.60 12.26
N SER A 24 11.36 12.40 10.94
CA SER A 24 11.07 13.42 9.93
C SER A 24 9.58 13.77 9.89
N GLY A 25 8.73 12.89 10.43
CA GLY A 25 7.30 13.13 10.61
C GLY A 25 6.44 12.58 9.48
N ASP A 26 7.02 11.92 8.47
CA ASP A 26 6.34 11.36 7.30
C ASP A 26 6.91 9.96 6.99
N ILE A 27 6.03 8.96 6.91
CA ILE A 27 6.40 7.57 6.61
C ILE A 27 5.86 7.21 5.22
N PRO A 28 6.74 7.03 4.22
CA PRO A 28 6.34 6.51 2.91
C PRO A 28 6.13 5.00 2.96
N LEU A 29 4.96 4.54 2.52
CA LEU A 29 4.57 3.14 2.42
C LEU A 29 4.19 2.80 0.98
N ASN A 30 4.79 1.74 0.44
CA ASN A 30 4.43 1.24 -0.88
C ASN A 30 3.63 -0.05 -0.72
N THR A 31 2.40 -0.06 -1.22
CA THR A 31 1.50 -1.20 -1.17
C THR A 31 1.29 -1.74 -2.58
N PHE A 32 1.35 -3.06 -2.74
CA PHE A 32 1.20 -3.69 -4.04
C PHE A 32 0.22 -4.85 -3.96
N VAL A 33 -0.84 -4.78 -4.76
CA VAL A 33 -1.95 -5.73 -4.78
C VAL A 33 -2.09 -6.30 -6.19
N LYS A 34 -2.02 -7.62 -6.32
CA LYS A 34 -2.31 -8.33 -7.57
C LYS A 34 -3.67 -9.00 -7.49
N VAL A 35 -4.60 -8.58 -8.34
CA VAL A 35 -5.93 -9.18 -8.47
C VAL A 35 -5.97 -10.01 -9.75
N ALA A 36 -5.94 -11.34 -9.60
CA ALA A 36 -6.16 -12.28 -10.69
C ALA A 36 -7.63 -12.70 -10.70
N GLY A 37 -8.33 -12.44 -11.80
CA GLY A 37 -9.71 -12.83 -12.03
C GLY A 37 -9.82 -13.83 -13.18
N LYS A 38 -10.88 -14.63 -13.18
CA LYS A 38 -11.24 -15.48 -14.30
C LYS A 38 -12.65 -15.12 -14.74
N VAL A 39 -12.77 -14.53 -15.92
CA VAL A 39 -14.07 -14.13 -16.48
C VAL A 39 -14.54 -15.25 -17.38
N SER A 40 -15.74 -15.78 -17.12
CA SER A 40 -16.37 -16.76 -18.02
C SER A 40 -17.50 -16.08 -18.78
N VAL A 41 -17.34 -15.94 -20.09
CA VAL A 41 -18.40 -15.44 -20.98
C VAL A 41 -19.22 -16.64 -21.43
N LEU A 42 -20.51 -16.64 -21.07
CA LEU A 42 -21.51 -17.67 -21.42
C LEU A 42 -21.13 -19.11 -21.00
N ASN A 43 -20.22 -19.28 -20.03
CA ASN A 43 -19.68 -20.59 -19.60
C ASN A 43 -18.90 -21.38 -20.68
N ILE A 44 -18.66 -20.79 -21.87
CA ILE A 44 -17.94 -21.41 -23.00
C ILE A 44 -16.52 -20.86 -23.10
N PHE A 45 -16.34 -19.55 -22.92
CA PHE A 45 -15.04 -18.87 -23.02
C PHE A 45 -14.54 -18.42 -21.66
N LYS A 46 -13.34 -18.85 -21.28
CA LYS A 46 -12.69 -18.53 -20.00
C LYS A 46 -11.49 -17.63 -20.26
N PHE A 47 -11.58 -16.36 -19.88
CA PHE A 47 -10.49 -15.39 -19.97
C PHE A 47 -9.82 -15.23 -18.60
N LYS A 48 -8.49 -15.27 -18.58
CA LYS A 48 -7.71 -14.90 -17.40
C LYS A 48 -7.47 -13.39 -17.49
N VAL A 49 -7.91 -12.67 -16.47
CA VAL A 49 -7.61 -11.24 -16.32
C VAL A 49 -6.68 -11.09 -15.13
N GLN A 50 -5.63 -10.31 -15.28
CA GLN A 50 -4.72 -9.98 -14.18
C GLN A 50 -4.60 -8.47 -14.11
N SER A 51 -5.10 -7.88 -13.04
CA SER A 51 -4.86 -6.47 -12.75
C SER A 51 -3.89 -6.37 -11.58
N SER A 52 -2.88 -5.52 -11.71
CA SER A 52 -1.98 -5.17 -10.62
C SER A 52 -2.25 -3.73 -10.21
N SER A 53 -2.33 -3.46 -8.91
CA SER A 53 -2.47 -2.13 -8.35
C SER A 53 -1.29 -1.86 -7.43
N SER A 54 -0.53 -0.81 -7.70
CA SER A 54 0.51 -0.29 -6.80
C SER A 54 -0.02 1.00 -6.18
N CYS A 55 0.13 1.19 -4.88
CA CYS A 55 -0.24 2.44 -4.24
C CYS A 55 0.82 2.90 -3.26
N ASP A 56 1.31 4.11 -3.51
CA ASP A 56 2.30 4.80 -2.70
C ASP A 56 1.54 5.74 -1.75
N LEU A 57 1.69 5.51 -0.46
CA LEU A 57 0.98 6.19 0.61
C LEU A 57 1.99 6.93 1.47
N ASN A 58 1.76 8.21 1.75
CA ASN A 58 2.55 8.95 2.72
C ASN A 58 1.69 9.24 3.95
N ILE A 59 2.15 8.81 5.13
CA ILE A 59 1.46 9.06 6.40
C ILE A 59 2.29 10.00 7.25
N SER A 60 1.70 11.14 7.59
CA SER A 60 2.27 12.04 8.56
C SER A 60 2.04 11.51 9.98
N VAL A 61 3.12 11.21 10.70
CA VAL A 61 3.10 10.77 12.09
C VAL A 61 2.66 11.90 13.02
N SER A 62 3.10 13.13 12.73
CA SER A 62 2.76 14.32 13.51
C SER A 62 1.26 14.62 13.42
N ASN A 63 0.71 14.61 12.20
CA ASN A 63 -0.70 14.90 11.96
C ASN A 63 -1.62 13.68 12.07
N ARG A 64 -1.05 12.47 12.25
CA ARG A 64 -1.75 11.17 12.26
C ARG A 64 -2.72 11.03 11.08
N ASN A 65 -2.30 11.52 9.92
CA ASN A 65 -3.14 11.57 8.73
C ASN A 65 -2.35 11.16 7.49
N VAL A 66 -3.06 10.68 6.49
CA VAL A 66 -2.50 10.40 5.17
C VAL A 66 -2.32 11.72 4.44
N THR A 67 -1.06 12.11 4.22
CA THR A 67 -0.68 13.34 3.54
C THR A 67 -0.81 13.20 2.03
N SER A 68 -0.49 12.02 1.48
CA SER A 68 -0.62 11.75 0.05
C SER A 68 -0.96 10.28 -0.21
N GLN A 69 -1.75 10.03 -1.24
CA GLN A 69 -2.03 8.70 -1.77
C GLN A 69 -1.92 8.74 -3.29
N HIS A 70 -1.09 7.88 -3.85
CA HIS A 70 -0.91 7.78 -5.29
C HIS A 70 -1.02 6.32 -5.70
N CYS A 71 -2.18 5.94 -6.24
CA CYS A 71 -2.44 4.57 -6.67
C CYS A 71 -2.45 4.47 -8.20
N PHE A 72 -1.69 3.52 -8.72
CA PHE A 72 -1.64 3.14 -10.12
C PHE A 72 -2.27 1.77 -10.31
N CYS A 73 -3.23 1.66 -11.23
CA CYS A 73 -3.76 0.38 -11.67
C CYS A 73 -3.22 0.05 -13.05
N SER A 74 -2.51 -1.07 -13.18
CA SER A 74 -2.14 -1.70 -14.44
C SER A 74 -3.07 -2.90 -14.71
N SER A 75 -3.51 -3.03 -15.96
CA SER A 75 -4.48 -4.04 -16.42
C SER A 75 -3.90 -4.87 -17.55
#